data_AF-A0A3M1FP60-F1
#
_entry.id   AF-A0A3M1FP60-F1
#
_cell.length_a   1.000
_cell.length_b   1.000
_cell.length_c   1.000
_cell.angle_alpha   90.00
_cell.angle_beta   90.00
_cell.angle_gamma   90.00
#
_symmetry.space_group_name_H-M   'P 1'
#
loop_
_entity.id
_entity.type
_entity.pdbx_description
1 polymer ?
#
loop_
_entity_poly.entity_id
_entity_poly.type
_entity_poly.pdbx_seq_one_letter_code
_entity_poly.pdbx_strand_id
1 'polypeptide(L)'
;MRKNLLWLTFVLLLLSIASCVPVSSRQSPPTFTATMSFTPSPIPSATPSPSATPPPSMTPSPTSTLTATPIQIPTMEQRCLHIVDSPRPKLKGRLVMSEYPRVVNLSWEEGHLFLLDMETGKRIPLARKTRNETVSPDGQWLAFYDASREQVIVADYEGNPVWELPSPKRKLEPAYWLDDQRLILNDKLGQDPQYESKYGYADRMILVNPFTNDQQAWWPDFPNQAQYFYLWPVDSGLMFNPALTQVVYPSNLVGKSPIVLWDVLNQQKIATLYTTAPPVWSPDGRQFAIRAAPVLKAYTPPVINVDDGVPYENGNDLFLMNVQGNLYRLTYFSVAPGQETIEEGYTWSPSGQQIAFWMLDRLHSQAPSPMVVNVENKALVNYCKTENLPEGIYASLIFPPSPVWSPDEQYMVITVLNQDFERKVLLVELASGKAWKIAENVSARGWMLPASP
;
A
#
# COMPACT_ATOMS: atom_id res chain seq x y z
N MET A 1 -65.90 23.16 -33.70
CA MET A 1 -66.31 21.80 -33.25
C MET A 1 -66.71 20.97 -34.46
N ARG A 2 -66.37 19.67 -34.47
CA ARG A 2 -66.53 18.66 -35.55
C ARG A 2 -65.56 18.72 -36.74
N LYS A 3 -64.26 18.57 -36.47
CA LYS A 3 -63.30 17.86 -37.33
C LYS A 3 -62.14 17.42 -36.44
N ASN A 4 -62.25 16.28 -35.74
CA ASN A 4 -61.13 15.61 -35.03
C ASN A 4 -61.51 14.21 -34.48
N LEU A 5 -62.50 13.52 -35.05
CA LEU A 5 -62.97 12.22 -34.53
C LEU A 5 -62.81 11.05 -35.52
N LEU A 6 -61.93 11.18 -36.52
CA LEU A 6 -61.70 10.12 -37.51
C LEU A 6 -60.23 9.66 -37.62
N TRP A 7 -59.33 10.23 -36.82
CA TRP A 7 -57.92 9.84 -36.80
C TRP A 7 -57.52 8.93 -35.62
N LEU A 8 -58.42 8.73 -34.65
CA LEU A 8 -58.10 7.92 -33.46
C LEU A 8 -58.36 6.41 -33.64
N THR A 9 -59.08 5.99 -34.67
CA THR A 9 -59.40 4.57 -34.91
C THR A 9 -58.40 3.84 -35.82
N PHE A 10 -57.48 4.55 -36.48
CA PHE A 10 -56.49 3.92 -37.36
C PHE A 10 -55.14 3.64 -36.66
N VAL A 11 -54.88 4.24 -35.50
CA VAL A 11 -53.63 4.02 -34.73
C VAL A 11 -53.76 2.86 -33.74
N LEU A 12 -54.98 2.45 -33.37
CA LEU A 12 -55.21 1.34 -32.43
C LEU A 12 -55.22 -0.07 -33.06
N LEU A 13 -55.11 -0.18 -34.39
CA LEU A 13 -55.08 -1.49 -35.08
C LEU A 13 -53.67 -1.92 -35.54
N LEU A 14 -52.62 -1.16 -35.21
CA LEU A 14 -51.21 -1.47 -35.53
C LEU A 14 -50.41 -1.94 -34.31
N LEU A 15 -51.08 -2.25 -33.19
CA LEU A 15 -50.46 -2.63 -31.92
C LEU A 15 -50.72 -4.10 -31.51
N SER A 16 -51.00 -4.98 -32.48
CA SER A 16 -51.26 -6.40 -32.25
C SER A 16 -50.48 -7.32 -33.20
N ILE A 17 -49.16 -7.16 -33.22
CA ILE A 17 -48.24 -8.25 -33.61
C ILE A 17 -47.35 -8.53 -32.41
N ALA A 18 -47.87 -9.35 -31.49
CA ALA A 18 -47.12 -9.93 -30.40
C ALA A 18 -46.18 -10.99 -30.98
N SER A 19 -44.91 -10.62 -31.16
CA SER A 19 -43.83 -11.58 -31.41
C SER A 19 -43.39 -12.17 -30.07
N CYS A 20 -43.59 -13.48 -29.90
CA CYS A 20 -42.93 -14.26 -28.86
C CYS A 20 -41.41 -14.13 -29.02
N VAL A 21 -40.77 -13.36 -28.15
CA VAL A 21 -39.31 -13.44 -27.97
C VAL A 21 -39.05 -14.52 -26.93
N PRO A 22 -38.25 -15.56 -27.24
CA PRO A 22 -37.87 -16.55 -26.26
C PRO A 22 -37.07 -15.87 -25.15
N VAL A 23 -37.52 -16.07 -23.91
CA VAL A 23 -36.79 -15.72 -22.70
C VAL A 23 -35.46 -16.45 -22.76
N SER A 24 -34.39 -15.72 -23.06
CA SER A 24 -33.03 -16.23 -22.99
C SER A 24 -32.76 -16.52 -21.52
N SER A 25 -32.62 -17.80 -21.20
CA SER A 25 -32.20 -18.28 -19.89
C SER A 25 -30.96 -17.52 -19.47
N ARG A 26 -30.99 -16.86 -18.30
CA ARG A 26 -29.80 -16.36 -17.62
C ARG A 26 -28.81 -17.52 -17.52
N GLN A 27 -27.82 -17.53 -18.40
CA GLN A 27 -26.62 -18.33 -18.19
C GLN A 27 -25.96 -17.77 -16.94
N SER A 28 -25.74 -18.65 -15.97
CA SER A 28 -24.87 -18.41 -14.83
C SER A 28 -23.56 -17.79 -15.35
N PRO A 29 -23.00 -16.78 -14.67
CA PRO A 29 -21.71 -16.23 -15.07
C PRO A 29 -20.69 -17.37 -15.22
N PRO A 30 -19.87 -17.37 -16.29
CA PRO A 30 -18.87 -18.40 -16.47
C PRO A 30 -17.98 -18.45 -15.23
N THR A 31 -17.93 -19.62 -14.60
CA THR A 31 -16.91 -19.92 -13.59
C THR A 31 -15.60 -19.98 -14.34
N PHE A 32 -14.81 -18.91 -14.29
CA PHE A 32 -13.45 -18.91 -14.79
C PHE A 32 -12.60 -19.75 -13.83
N THR A 33 -12.46 -21.03 -14.14
CA THR A 33 -11.46 -21.89 -13.50
C THR A 33 -10.12 -21.57 -14.17
N ALA A 34 -9.27 -20.82 -13.47
CA ALA A 34 -7.89 -20.61 -13.90
C ALA A 34 -7.20 -21.98 -14.02
N THR A 35 -7.05 -22.48 -15.24
CA THR A 35 -6.37 -23.74 -15.50
C THR A 35 -4.88 -23.45 -15.57
N MET A 36 -4.21 -23.48 -14.42
CA MET A 36 -2.75 -23.51 -14.39
C MET A 36 -2.28 -24.91 -14.81
N SER A 37 -1.71 -25.03 -16.01
CA SER A 37 -1.11 -26.26 -16.51
C SER A 37 0.26 -26.43 -15.86
N PHE A 38 0.34 -27.22 -14.77
CA PHE A 38 1.61 -27.65 -14.21
C PHE A 38 2.04 -28.97 -14.87
N THR A 39 3.21 -28.95 -15.51
CA THR A 39 3.86 -30.15 -16.03
C THR A 39 4.37 -30.97 -14.82
N PRO A 40 3.94 -32.23 -14.64
CA PRO A 40 4.37 -33.02 -13.49
C PRO A 40 5.87 -33.33 -13.59
N SER A 41 6.62 -32.94 -12.56
CA SER A 41 8.02 -33.33 -12.39
C SER A 41 8.11 -34.84 -12.06
N PRO A 42 9.12 -35.57 -12.56
CA PRO A 42 9.23 -37.00 -12.37
C PRO A 42 9.38 -37.37 -10.89
N ILE A 43 8.57 -38.33 -10.46
CA ILE A 43 8.54 -38.91 -9.11
C ILE A 43 9.88 -39.61 -8.84
N PRO A 44 10.63 -39.23 -7.79
CA PRO A 44 11.82 -39.97 -7.39
C PRO A 44 11.45 -41.36 -6.87
N SER A 45 12.17 -42.37 -7.37
CA SER A 45 11.99 -43.79 -7.07
C SER A 45 12.34 -44.10 -5.61
N ALA A 46 11.46 -44.84 -4.93
CA ALA A 46 11.60 -45.21 -3.53
C ALA A 46 12.83 -46.12 -3.31
N THR A 47 13.74 -45.67 -2.44
CA THR A 47 14.88 -46.47 -1.96
C THR A 47 14.43 -47.32 -0.77
N PRO A 48 14.82 -48.60 -0.68
CA PRO A 48 14.41 -49.50 0.41
C PRO A 48 14.90 -49.02 1.78
N SER A 49 14.00 -49.09 2.76
CA SER A 49 14.20 -48.67 4.14
C SER A 49 15.15 -49.62 4.88
N PRO A 50 16.22 -49.13 5.55
CA PRO A 50 17.11 -49.97 6.33
C PRO A 50 16.45 -50.50 7.61
N SER A 51 16.77 -51.75 7.93
CA SER A 51 16.30 -52.51 9.09
C SER A 51 16.68 -51.82 10.42
N ALA A 52 15.72 -51.73 11.32
CA ALA A 52 15.86 -51.08 12.62
C ALA A 52 16.86 -51.82 13.52
N THR A 53 17.92 -51.13 13.91
CA THR A 53 18.87 -51.54 14.96
C THR A 53 18.36 -51.01 16.31
N PRO A 54 18.37 -51.81 17.40
CA PRO A 54 17.90 -51.34 18.70
C PRO A 54 18.72 -50.15 19.20
N PRO A 55 18.08 -49.10 19.75
CA PRO A 55 18.77 -47.89 20.18
C PRO A 55 19.64 -48.16 21.41
N PRO A 56 20.87 -47.60 21.48
CA PRO A 56 21.67 -47.65 22.69
C PRO A 56 20.95 -46.88 23.82
N SER A 57 20.97 -47.46 25.02
CA SER A 57 20.45 -46.85 26.24
C SER A 57 21.18 -45.52 26.50
N MET A 58 20.47 -44.40 26.29
CA MET A 58 21.03 -43.07 26.50
C MET A 58 21.04 -42.75 28.00
N THR A 59 22.25 -42.63 28.55
CA THR A 59 22.48 -41.96 29.82
C THR A 59 22.06 -40.50 29.69
N PRO A 60 21.29 -39.91 30.63
CA PRO A 60 20.85 -38.52 30.53
C PRO A 60 22.08 -37.60 30.51
N SER A 61 22.32 -36.96 29.36
CA SER A 61 23.30 -35.88 29.27
C SER A 61 22.82 -34.70 30.11
N PRO A 62 23.73 -33.98 30.80
CA PRO A 62 23.37 -32.81 31.58
C PRO A 62 22.62 -31.81 30.69
N THR A 63 21.40 -31.46 31.08
CA THR A 63 20.58 -30.45 30.41
C THR A 63 21.33 -29.13 30.46
N SER A 64 22.01 -28.77 29.37
CA SER A 64 22.59 -27.44 29.20
C SER A 64 21.43 -26.44 29.12
N THR A 65 21.18 -25.73 30.21
CA THR A 65 20.26 -24.59 30.20
C THR A 65 20.87 -23.53 29.29
N LEU A 66 20.39 -23.44 28.05
CA LEU A 66 20.80 -22.39 27.12
C LEU A 66 20.42 -21.06 27.76
N THR A 67 21.42 -20.32 28.24
CA THR A 67 21.23 -18.95 28.69
C THR A 67 20.83 -18.13 27.48
N ALA A 68 19.64 -17.53 27.51
CA ALA A 68 19.16 -16.68 26.42
C ALA A 68 20.22 -15.62 26.11
N THR A 69 20.69 -15.57 24.87
CA THR A 69 21.64 -14.53 24.45
C THR A 69 20.91 -13.19 24.51
N PRO A 70 21.46 -12.17 25.19
CA PRO A 70 20.83 -10.86 25.27
C PRO A 70 20.50 -10.34 23.86
N ILE A 71 19.29 -9.84 23.65
CA ILE A 71 18.91 -9.23 22.39
C ILE A 71 19.73 -7.95 22.21
N GLN A 72 20.55 -7.92 21.17
CA GLN A 72 21.31 -6.75 20.82
C GLN A 72 20.39 -5.76 20.09
N ILE A 73 20.06 -4.65 20.75
CA ILE A 73 19.31 -3.55 20.13
C ILE A 73 20.23 -2.90 19.09
N PRO A 74 19.80 -2.76 17.82
CA PRO A 74 20.58 -2.10 16.80
C PRO A 74 20.93 -0.67 17.21
N THR A 75 22.17 -0.26 16.99
CA THR A 75 22.59 1.12 17.19
C THR A 75 21.97 2.00 16.11
N MET A 76 21.36 3.11 16.53
CA MET A 76 20.82 4.12 15.62
C MET A 76 21.91 5.15 15.29
N GLU A 77 22.21 5.32 14.01
CA GLU A 77 23.05 6.41 13.52
C GLU A 77 22.21 7.68 13.40
N GLN A 78 22.72 8.82 13.90
CA GLN A 78 22.12 10.12 13.68
C GLN A 78 22.84 10.85 12.54
N ARG A 79 22.09 11.24 11.51
CA ARG A 79 22.57 11.93 10.31
C ARG A 79 21.62 13.06 9.94
N CYS A 80 21.64 14.14 10.72
CA CYS A 80 20.67 15.23 10.57
C CYS A 80 20.67 15.85 9.16
N LEU A 81 19.50 16.25 8.68
CA LEU A 81 19.37 16.96 7.40
C LEU A 81 20.13 18.28 7.42
N HIS A 82 21.00 18.47 6.42
CA HIS A 82 21.71 19.73 6.18
C HIS A 82 21.20 20.35 4.88
N ILE A 83 20.25 21.29 5.00
CA ILE A 83 19.72 22.01 3.84
C ILE A 83 20.81 22.93 3.28
N VAL A 84 21.15 22.75 2.01
CA VAL A 84 22.21 23.50 1.33
C VAL A 84 21.66 24.33 0.17
N ASP A 85 22.26 25.51 -0.05
CA ASP A 85 21.93 26.40 -1.17
C ASP A 85 22.73 26.11 -2.45
N SER A 86 23.65 25.13 -2.39
CA SER A 86 24.42 24.70 -3.57
C SER A 86 23.50 24.14 -4.67
N PRO A 87 23.89 24.20 -5.95
CA PRO A 87 23.15 23.54 -7.01
C PRO A 87 22.88 22.07 -6.67
N ARG A 88 21.64 21.65 -6.78
CA ARG A 88 21.25 20.25 -6.60
C ARG A 88 21.92 19.36 -7.65
N PRO A 89 22.20 18.08 -7.34
CA PRO A 89 22.68 17.14 -8.35
C PRO A 89 21.65 16.99 -9.48
N LYS A 90 22.17 16.80 -10.69
CA LYS A 90 21.36 16.44 -11.85
C LYS A 90 21.13 14.93 -11.80
N LEU A 91 19.88 14.53 -11.62
CA LEU A 91 19.50 13.13 -11.47
C LEU A 91 18.62 12.70 -12.65
N LYS A 92 18.73 11.44 -13.05
CA LYS A 92 17.89 10.87 -14.10
C LYS A 92 16.47 10.65 -13.59
N GLY A 93 15.51 10.81 -14.48
CA GLY A 93 14.10 10.56 -14.20
C GLY A 93 13.30 11.82 -13.86
N ARG A 94 12.04 11.61 -13.49
CA ARG A 94 11.07 12.67 -13.24
C ARG A 94 10.34 12.39 -11.95
N LEU A 95 10.19 13.40 -11.10
CA LEU A 95 9.33 13.27 -9.93
C LEU A 95 7.88 13.54 -10.31
N VAL A 96 6.98 12.70 -9.82
CA VAL A 96 5.54 12.95 -9.86
C VAL A 96 5.21 13.87 -8.71
N MET A 97 4.68 15.05 -9.02
CA MET A 97 4.40 16.12 -8.06
C MET A 97 2.92 16.47 -8.07
N SER A 98 2.32 16.55 -6.88
CA SER A 98 0.91 16.94 -6.73
C SER A 98 0.78 18.19 -5.87
N GLU A 99 0.21 19.24 -6.45
CA GLU A 99 -0.12 20.50 -5.80
C GLU A 99 -1.54 20.39 -5.25
N TYR A 100 -1.70 20.17 -3.95
CA TYR A 100 -3.02 20.27 -3.33
C TYR A 100 -3.22 21.68 -2.78
N PRO A 101 -4.42 22.25 -2.91
CA PRO A 101 -4.76 23.47 -2.22
C PRO A 101 -4.50 23.32 -0.71
N ARG A 102 -4.32 24.46 -0.05
CA ARG A 102 -4.16 24.50 1.40
C ARG A 102 -5.40 23.85 2.02
N VAL A 103 -5.21 22.91 2.93
CA VAL A 103 -6.31 22.13 3.53
C VAL A 103 -7.14 23.05 4.43
N VAL A 104 -8.12 23.77 3.86
CA VAL A 104 -9.04 24.60 4.65
C VAL A 104 -10.22 23.76 5.13
N ASN A 105 -10.56 22.69 4.42
CA ASN A 105 -11.55 21.71 4.81
C ASN A 105 -11.01 20.32 4.46
N LEU A 106 -11.08 19.35 5.37
CA LEU A 106 -10.67 17.94 5.16
C LEU A 106 -11.41 17.21 4.02
N SER A 107 -12.17 17.91 3.17
CA SER A 107 -12.61 17.34 1.91
C SER A 107 -11.37 16.97 1.12
N TRP A 108 -11.18 15.68 0.88
CA TRP A 108 -10.21 15.14 -0.06
C TRP A 108 -10.07 16.08 -1.27
N GLU A 109 -8.98 16.83 -1.42
CA GLU A 109 -8.91 17.85 -2.47
C GLU A 109 -8.31 17.25 -3.74
N GLU A 110 -8.83 17.70 -4.88
CA GLU A 110 -8.25 17.42 -6.19
C GLU A 110 -7.02 18.33 -6.37
N GLY A 111 -5.88 17.77 -6.79
CA GLY A 111 -4.63 18.51 -6.96
C GLY A 111 -4.30 18.84 -8.41
N HIS A 112 -3.29 19.68 -8.63
CA HIS A 112 -2.63 19.81 -9.93
C HIS A 112 -1.44 18.84 -9.99
N LEU A 113 -1.43 17.98 -11.00
CA LEU A 113 -0.39 17.00 -11.24
C LEU A 113 0.58 17.49 -12.31
N PHE A 114 1.86 17.37 -12.04
CA PHE A 114 2.92 17.62 -13.01
C PHE A 114 4.13 16.72 -12.76
N LEU A 115 4.95 16.55 -13.81
CA LEU A 115 6.26 15.92 -13.70
C LEU A 115 7.33 16.99 -13.52
N LEU A 116 8.23 16.81 -12.55
CA LEU A 116 9.43 17.62 -12.38
C LEU A 116 10.64 16.87 -12.92
N ASP A 117 11.23 17.39 -13.98
CA ASP A 117 12.44 16.84 -14.58
C ASP A 117 13.65 17.06 -13.66
N MET A 118 14.25 15.97 -13.20
CA MET A 118 15.32 16.01 -12.19
C MET A 118 16.69 16.39 -12.76
N GLU A 119 16.82 16.52 -14.07
CA GLU A 119 18.05 16.99 -14.71
C GLU A 119 17.99 18.50 -15.00
N THR A 120 16.84 18.97 -15.47
CA THR A 120 16.65 20.33 -15.97
C THR A 120 15.85 21.24 -15.02
N GLY A 121 15.08 20.67 -14.11
CA GLY A 121 14.11 21.39 -13.26
C GLY A 121 12.86 21.83 -14.00
N LYS A 122 12.68 21.41 -15.26
CA LYS A 122 11.50 21.72 -16.06
C LYS A 122 10.25 21.05 -15.46
N ARG A 123 9.16 21.79 -15.37
CA ARG A 123 7.83 21.26 -15.02
C ARG A 123 7.08 20.89 -16.29
N ILE A 124 6.45 19.71 -16.29
CA ILE A 124 5.64 19.20 -17.39
C ILE A 124 4.22 18.98 -16.82
N PRO A 125 3.26 19.87 -17.12
CA PRO A 125 1.91 19.75 -16.57
C PRO A 125 1.18 18.53 -17.14
N LEU A 126 0.44 17.80 -16.30
CA LEU A 126 -0.36 16.64 -16.70
C LEU A 126 -1.87 16.95 -16.63
N ALA A 127 -2.39 17.19 -15.43
CA ALA A 127 -3.82 17.42 -15.20
C ALA A 127 -4.07 18.35 -14.00
N ARG A 128 -5.24 19.00 -13.98
CA ARG A 128 -5.57 20.05 -12.99
C ARG A 128 -6.47 19.58 -11.85
N LYS A 129 -7.03 18.38 -11.92
CA LYS A 129 -7.91 17.87 -10.86
C LYS A 129 -7.64 16.39 -10.68
N THR A 130 -6.51 16.08 -10.05
CA THR A 130 -6.03 14.71 -9.91
C THR A 130 -6.18 14.17 -8.51
N ARG A 131 -6.23 12.85 -8.43
CA ARG A 131 -6.24 12.08 -7.19
C ARG A 131 -5.56 10.73 -7.36
N ASN A 132 -5.18 10.17 -6.21
CA ASN A 132 -4.64 8.82 -6.04
C ASN A 132 -3.54 8.51 -7.05
N GLU A 133 -2.57 9.40 -7.12
CA GLU A 133 -1.43 9.24 -8.02
C GLU A 133 -0.53 8.11 -7.52
N THR A 134 -0.20 7.15 -8.39
CA THR A 134 0.66 6.01 -8.07
C THR A 134 1.56 5.65 -9.25
N VAL A 135 2.82 5.35 -8.96
CA VAL A 135 3.84 5.01 -9.95
C VAL A 135 4.11 3.51 -9.91
N SER A 136 4.28 2.88 -11.08
CA SER A 136 4.62 1.46 -11.17
C SER A 136 5.95 1.15 -10.50
N PRO A 137 6.19 -0.08 -10.03
CA PRO A 137 7.43 -0.42 -9.32
C PRO A 137 8.70 -0.14 -10.14
N ASP A 138 8.68 -0.39 -11.45
CA ASP A 138 9.75 -0.05 -12.39
C ASP A 138 9.88 1.45 -12.74
N GLY A 139 8.95 2.29 -12.27
CA GLY A 139 8.93 3.73 -12.53
C GLY A 139 8.47 4.12 -13.94
N GLN A 140 8.04 3.20 -14.79
CA GLN A 140 7.71 3.54 -16.18
C GLN A 140 6.33 4.17 -16.34
N TRP A 141 5.40 3.87 -15.44
CA TRP A 141 3.98 4.20 -15.59
C TRP A 141 3.46 4.99 -14.40
N LEU A 142 2.63 5.98 -14.70
CA LEU A 142 1.92 6.77 -13.69
C LEU A 142 0.41 6.58 -13.89
N ALA A 143 -0.25 6.06 -12.86
CA ALA A 143 -1.71 5.99 -12.81
C ALA A 143 -2.28 7.10 -11.92
N PHE A 144 -3.36 7.74 -12.36
CA PHE A 144 -4.08 8.74 -11.57
C PHE A 144 -5.54 8.84 -12.03
N TYR A 145 -6.41 9.36 -11.18
CA TYR A 145 -7.77 9.75 -11.55
C TYR A 145 -7.81 11.21 -11.96
N ASP A 146 -8.31 11.53 -13.17
CA ASP A 146 -8.58 12.90 -13.62
C ASP A 146 -10.06 13.24 -13.43
N ALA A 147 -10.37 14.04 -12.41
CA ALA A 147 -11.72 14.44 -12.08
C ALA A 147 -12.33 15.44 -13.08
N SER A 148 -11.53 16.14 -13.88
CA SER A 148 -12.06 17.02 -14.92
C SER A 148 -12.69 16.21 -16.06
N ARG A 149 -12.13 15.03 -16.32
CA ARG A 149 -12.56 14.10 -17.37
C ARG A 149 -13.37 12.93 -16.84
N GLU A 150 -13.43 12.77 -15.51
CA GLU A 150 -13.99 11.62 -14.81
C GLU A 150 -13.47 10.28 -15.35
N GLN A 151 -12.14 10.13 -15.41
CA GLN A 151 -11.51 8.92 -15.93
C GLN A 151 -10.23 8.57 -15.17
N VAL A 152 -9.90 7.28 -15.15
CA VAL A 152 -8.58 6.80 -14.76
C VAL A 152 -7.66 6.91 -15.97
N ILE A 153 -6.46 7.43 -15.77
CA ILE A 153 -5.43 7.57 -16.79
C ILE A 153 -4.18 6.81 -16.34
N VAL A 154 -3.57 6.07 -17.26
CA VAL A 154 -2.17 5.62 -17.15
C VAL A 154 -1.37 6.39 -18.19
N ALA A 155 -0.30 7.04 -17.74
CA ALA A 155 0.58 7.85 -18.56
C ALA A 155 2.02 7.31 -18.56
N ASP A 156 2.73 7.55 -19.66
CA ASP A 156 4.14 7.25 -19.83
C ASP A 156 5.05 8.28 -19.12
N TYR A 157 6.36 8.08 -19.23
CA TYR A 157 7.40 8.97 -18.70
C TYR A 157 7.29 10.41 -19.24
N GLU A 158 6.85 10.57 -20.49
CA GLU A 158 6.61 11.83 -21.16
C GLU A 158 5.36 12.56 -20.66
N GLY A 159 4.46 11.85 -19.98
CA GLY A 159 3.17 12.34 -19.53
C GLY A 159 2.05 12.15 -20.55
N ASN A 160 2.29 11.39 -21.62
CA ASN A 160 1.26 11.07 -22.59
C ASN A 160 0.36 9.94 -22.04
N PRO A 161 -0.96 10.06 -22.17
CA PRO A 161 -1.85 8.96 -21.81
C PRO A 161 -1.61 7.76 -22.75
N VAL A 162 -1.32 6.60 -22.17
CA VAL A 162 -1.21 5.32 -22.89
C VAL A 162 -2.44 4.44 -22.69
N TRP A 163 -3.22 4.71 -21.64
CA TRP A 163 -4.49 4.04 -21.38
C TRP A 163 -5.44 4.95 -20.60
N GLU A 164 -6.73 4.86 -20.91
CA GLU A 164 -7.79 5.66 -20.29
C GLU A 164 -9.01 4.76 -20.01
N LEU A 165 -9.63 4.91 -18.83
CA LEU A 165 -10.84 4.18 -18.45
C LEU A 165 -11.88 5.16 -17.86
N PRO A 166 -13.06 5.30 -18.48
CA PRO A 166 -14.14 6.12 -17.94
C PRO A 166 -14.54 5.69 -16.53
N SER A 167 -14.68 6.68 -15.65
CA SER A 167 -15.01 6.50 -14.24
C SER A 167 -15.94 7.63 -13.76
N PRO A 168 -17.15 7.72 -14.34
CA PRO A 168 -18.10 8.79 -14.02
C PRO A 168 -18.44 8.78 -12.54
N LYS A 169 -18.49 9.96 -11.91
CA LYS A 169 -18.73 10.11 -10.47
C LYS A 169 -17.74 9.35 -9.58
N ARG A 170 -16.48 9.16 -10.02
CA ARG A 170 -15.42 8.50 -9.25
C ARG A 170 -15.73 7.05 -8.86
N LYS A 171 -16.40 6.31 -9.76
CA LYS A 171 -16.71 4.90 -9.51
C LYS A 171 -15.45 4.05 -9.36
N LEU A 172 -14.43 4.34 -10.15
CA LEU A 172 -13.13 3.71 -10.16
C LEU A 172 -12.04 4.74 -9.87
N GLU A 173 -11.14 4.44 -8.94
CA GLU A 173 -9.95 5.25 -8.68
C GLU A 173 -8.73 4.33 -8.56
N PRO A 174 -7.53 4.74 -9.03
CA PRO A 174 -6.32 3.99 -8.73
C PRO A 174 -6.11 3.85 -7.24
N ALA A 175 -5.64 2.69 -6.82
CA ALA A 175 -5.19 2.43 -5.45
C ALA A 175 -3.66 2.30 -5.42
N TYR A 176 -3.13 1.28 -6.12
CA TYR A 176 -1.70 1.01 -6.22
C TYR A 176 -1.39 0.09 -7.42
N TRP A 177 -0.14 0.08 -7.85
CA TRP A 177 0.36 -0.92 -8.78
C TRP A 177 0.71 -2.22 -8.06
N LEU A 178 0.16 -3.33 -8.53
CA LEU A 178 0.48 -4.67 -8.01
C LEU A 178 1.87 -5.12 -8.48
N ASP A 179 2.17 -4.82 -9.74
CA ASP A 179 3.46 -5.01 -10.40
C ASP A 179 3.61 -4.01 -11.55
N ASP A 180 4.60 -4.21 -12.43
CA ASP A 180 4.89 -3.31 -13.56
C ASP A 180 3.80 -3.28 -14.65
N GLN A 181 2.82 -4.19 -14.60
CA GLN A 181 1.80 -4.35 -15.62
C GLN A 181 0.37 -4.27 -15.11
N ARG A 182 0.15 -4.47 -13.81
CA ARG A 182 -1.19 -4.63 -13.25
C ARG A 182 -1.46 -3.57 -12.20
N LEU A 183 -2.53 -2.83 -12.44
CA LEU A 183 -3.02 -1.76 -11.58
C LEU A 183 -4.22 -2.26 -10.78
N ILE A 184 -4.26 -1.92 -9.50
CA ILE A 184 -5.43 -2.10 -8.65
C ILE A 184 -6.24 -0.81 -8.64
N LEU A 185 -7.54 -0.94 -8.92
CA LEU A 185 -8.53 0.11 -8.78
C LEU A 185 -9.45 -0.18 -7.60
N ASN A 186 -9.70 0.84 -6.79
CA ASN A 186 -10.84 0.87 -5.87
C ASN A 186 -12.11 1.01 -6.71
N ASP A 187 -13.08 0.13 -6.45
CA ASP A 187 -14.35 0.13 -7.14
C ASP A 187 -15.48 0.43 -6.17
N LYS A 188 -15.83 1.72 -6.14
CA LYS A 188 -16.84 2.35 -5.28
C LYS A 188 -18.27 2.09 -5.76
N LEU A 189 -18.48 1.02 -6.54
CA LEU A 189 -19.80 0.53 -6.94
C LEU A 189 -20.74 0.26 -5.75
N GLY A 190 -20.22 0.26 -4.51
CA GLY A 190 -20.97 0.13 -3.26
C GLY A 190 -21.99 1.23 -2.95
N GLN A 191 -22.06 2.35 -3.69
CA GLN A 191 -23.18 3.31 -3.51
C GLN A 191 -24.48 2.91 -4.23
N ASP A 192 -24.55 1.72 -4.83
CA ASP A 192 -25.83 1.11 -5.19
C ASP A 192 -26.53 0.61 -3.91
N PRO A 193 -27.70 1.17 -3.53
CA PRO A 193 -28.39 0.84 -2.28
C PRO A 193 -28.69 -0.65 -2.10
N GLN A 194 -28.77 -1.43 -3.19
CA GLN A 194 -28.99 -2.87 -3.08
C GLN A 194 -27.77 -3.62 -2.53
N TYR A 195 -26.55 -3.14 -2.78
CA TYR A 195 -25.31 -3.78 -2.35
C TYR A 195 -24.88 -3.40 -0.94
N GLU A 196 -25.15 -2.15 -0.51
CA GLU A 196 -24.89 -1.69 0.87
C GLU A 196 -25.49 -2.65 1.92
N SER A 197 -26.67 -3.20 1.62
CA SER A 197 -27.40 -4.09 2.54
C SER A 197 -26.76 -5.47 2.75
N LYS A 198 -25.95 -5.97 1.80
CA LYS A 198 -25.43 -7.34 1.82
C LYS A 198 -23.99 -7.43 2.31
N TYR A 199 -23.13 -6.50 1.89
CA TYR A 199 -21.68 -6.57 2.14
C TYR A 199 -21.15 -5.44 3.04
N GLY A 200 -22.04 -4.53 3.46
CA GLY A 200 -21.62 -3.28 4.10
C GLY A 200 -20.83 -2.40 3.14
N TYR A 201 -20.00 -1.51 3.68
CA TYR A 201 -19.17 -0.56 2.93
C TYR A 201 -17.88 -1.16 2.34
N ALA A 202 -17.80 -2.48 2.17
CA ALA A 202 -16.60 -3.11 1.62
C ALA A 202 -16.59 -2.96 0.09
N ASP A 203 -15.76 -2.05 -0.40
CA ASP A 203 -15.64 -1.80 -1.84
C ASP A 203 -15.01 -3.01 -2.56
N ARG A 204 -15.42 -3.19 -3.82
CA ARG A 204 -14.83 -4.19 -4.70
C ARG A 204 -13.45 -3.73 -5.13
N MET A 205 -12.57 -4.66 -5.44
CA MET A 205 -11.28 -4.37 -6.04
C MET A 205 -11.28 -4.82 -7.50
N ILE A 206 -10.78 -3.98 -8.41
CA ILE A 206 -10.57 -4.36 -9.82
C ILE A 206 -9.08 -4.43 -10.08
N LEU A 207 -8.61 -5.60 -10.49
CA LEU A 207 -7.29 -5.79 -11.07
C LEU A 207 -7.40 -5.54 -12.58
N VAL A 208 -6.63 -4.60 -13.10
CA VAL A 208 -6.60 -4.29 -14.54
C VAL A 208 -5.18 -4.34 -15.07
N ASN A 209 -5.00 -4.92 -16.26
CA ASN A 209 -3.81 -4.72 -17.07
C ASN A 209 -4.14 -3.66 -18.15
N PRO A 210 -3.64 -2.42 -18.05
CA PRO A 210 -3.98 -1.35 -18.98
C PRO A 210 -3.41 -1.58 -20.40
N PHE A 211 -2.46 -2.51 -20.56
CA PHE A 211 -1.80 -2.78 -21.84
C PHE A 211 -2.51 -3.88 -22.63
N THR A 212 -3.18 -4.81 -21.95
CA THR A 212 -3.97 -5.88 -22.58
C THR A 212 -5.48 -5.65 -22.49
N ASN A 213 -5.92 -4.71 -21.64
CA ASN A 213 -7.31 -4.52 -21.21
C ASN A 213 -7.92 -5.70 -20.44
N ASP A 214 -7.10 -6.64 -19.97
CA ASP A 214 -7.59 -7.71 -19.10
C ASP A 214 -8.04 -7.12 -17.76
N GLN A 215 -9.21 -7.56 -17.29
CA GLN A 215 -9.80 -7.11 -16.04
C GLN A 215 -10.30 -8.29 -15.22
N GLN A 216 -10.03 -8.26 -13.92
CA GLN A 216 -10.53 -9.23 -12.96
C GLN A 216 -11.08 -8.51 -11.74
N ALA A 217 -12.34 -8.75 -11.43
CA ALA A 217 -12.97 -8.25 -10.22
C ALA A 217 -12.75 -9.22 -9.04
N TRP A 218 -12.39 -8.68 -7.90
CA TRP A 218 -12.17 -9.42 -6.65
C TRP A 218 -13.09 -8.90 -5.57
N TRP A 219 -13.81 -9.82 -4.94
CA TRP A 219 -14.72 -9.51 -3.84
C TRP A 219 -14.05 -9.80 -2.49
N PRO A 220 -14.33 -8.96 -1.47
CA PRO A 220 -13.88 -9.18 -0.11
C PRO A 220 -14.67 -10.32 0.56
N ASP A 221 -14.43 -11.57 0.12
CA ASP A 221 -15.11 -12.78 0.62
C ASP A 221 -14.13 -13.71 1.37
N PHE A 222 -13.22 -13.12 2.14
CA PHE A 222 -12.29 -13.89 2.98
C PHE A 222 -12.91 -14.18 4.36
N PRO A 223 -12.56 -15.32 5.00
CA PRO A 223 -13.12 -15.70 6.29
C PRO A 223 -12.93 -14.62 7.35
N ASN A 224 -14.06 -14.20 7.95
CA ASN A 224 -14.13 -13.16 8.98
C ASN A 224 -13.49 -11.83 8.55
N GLN A 225 -13.49 -11.46 7.27
CA GLN A 225 -12.98 -10.17 6.83
C GLN A 225 -13.73 -9.01 7.50
N ALA A 226 -12.99 -8.00 7.95
CA ALA A 226 -13.56 -6.77 8.47
C ALA A 226 -14.11 -5.91 7.33
N GLN A 227 -15.31 -5.36 7.52
CA GLN A 227 -16.04 -4.64 6.47
C GLN A 227 -15.47 -3.26 6.14
N TYR A 228 -14.67 -2.66 7.02
CA TYR A 228 -14.22 -1.29 6.81
C TYR A 228 -12.92 -0.95 7.55
N PHE A 229 -11.93 -0.40 6.83
CA PHE A 229 -10.69 0.12 7.40
C PHE A 229 -10.21 1.41 6.68
N TYR A 230 -10.50 2.58 7.26
CA TYR A 230 -10.28 3.92 6.68
C TYR A 230 -8.81 4.23 6.34
N LEU A 231 -7.87 3.44 6.85
CA LEU A 231 -6.43 3.73 6.83
C LEU A 231 -5.67 2.88 5.81
N TRP A 232 -6.35 2.04 5.04
CA TRP A 232 -5.71 1.16 4.07
C TRP A 232 -5.67 1.81 2.68
N PRO A 233 -4.63 1.55 1.86
CA PRO A 233 -4.55 2.09 0.51
C PRO A 233 -5.71 1.69 -0.40
N VAL A 234 -6.37 0.58 -0.06
CA VAL A 234 -7.48 -0.02 -0.81
C VAL A 234 -8.71 -0.03 0.09
N ASP A 235 -9.82 0.50 -0.41
CA ASP A 235 -11.08 0.57 0.36
C ASP A 235 -11.61 -0.83 0.73
N SER A 236 -11.26 -1.84 -0.07
CA SER A 236 -11.56 -3.26 0.20
C SER A 236 -10.78 -3.85 1.40
N GLY A 237 -9.70 -3.19 1.83
CA GLY A 237 -8.78 -3.72 2.83
C GLY A 237 -7.96 -4.94 2.35
N LEU A 238 -7.89 -5.20 1.05
CA LEU A 238 -7.15 -6.34 0.49
C LEU A 238 -5.80 -5.89 -0.06
N MET A 239 -4.71 -6.47 0.47
CA MET A 239 -3.34 -6.21 -0.01
C MET A 239 -2.71 -7.50 -0.52
N PHE A 240 -2.69 -7.68 -1.85
CA PHE A 240 -2.09 -8.85 -2.48
C PHE A 240 -0.59 -8.67 -2.64
N ASN A 241 0.17 -9.77 -2.54
CA ASN A 241 1.53 -9.76 -3.03
C ASN A 241 1.53 -9.69 -4.58
N PRO A 242 2.61 -9.21 -5.21
CA PRO A 242 2.72 -9.12 -6.67
C PRO A 242 2.34 -10.41 -7.41
N ALA A 243 2.66 -11.59 -6.87
CA ALA A 243 2.34 -12.88 -7.50
C ALA A 243 0.86 -13.31 -7.38
N LEU A 244 0.00 -12.58 -6.64
CA LEU A 244 -1.38 -12.95 -6.30
C LEU A 244 -1.52 -14.30 -5.57
N THR A 245 -0.47 -14.77 -4.93
CA THR A 245 -0.46 -16.03 -4.19
C THR A 245 -0.82 -15.85 -2.72
N GLN A 246 -0.58 -14.65 -2.17
CA GLN A 246 -0.92 -14.28 -0.82
C GLN A 246 -1.71 -12.98 -0.79
N VAL A 247 -2.59 -12.88 0.20
CA VAL A 247 -3.33 -11.67 0.51
C VAL A 247 -3.29 -11.41 2.00
N VAL A 248 -3.18 -10.14 2.35
CA VAL A 248 -3.36 -9.67 3.73
C VAL A 248 -4.64 -8.86 3.81
N TYR A 249 -5.47 -9.14 4.81
CA TYR A 249 -6.72 -8.44 5.03
C TYR A 249 -7.03 -8.26 6.53
N PRO A 250 -7.73 -7.18 6.93
CA PRO A 250 -8.20 -7.01 8.30
C PRO A 250 -9.33 -7.99 8.60
N SER A 251 -9.36 -8.59 9.78
CA SER A 251 -10.33 -9.59 10.20
C SER A 251 -11.08 -9.16 11.47
N ASN A 252 -12.36 -9.50 11.56
CA ASN A 252 -13.22 -9.27 12.73
C ASN A 252 -13.18 -10.49 13.69
N LEU A 253 -12.00 -10.76 14.28
CA LEU A 253 -11.86 -11.85 15.26
C LEU A 253 -12.21 -11.36 16.68
N VAL A 254 -13.45 -11.58 17.11
CA VAL A 254 -13.92 -11.46 18.52
C VAL A 254 -13.38 -10.20 19.24
N GLY A 255 -13.77 -9.02 18.75
CA GLY A 255 -13.45 -7.73 19.40
C GLY A 255 -12.00 -7.28 19.27
N LYS A 256 -11.17 -8.03 18.55
CA LYS A 256 -9.78 -7.69 18.20
C LYS A 256 -9.78 -7.66 16.68
N SER A 257 -9.35 -6.58 16.05
CA SER A 257 -9.34 -6.49 14.59
C SER A 257 -7.92 -6.75 14.07
N PRO A 258 -7.39 -7.99 14.11
CA PRO A 258 -6.07 -8.28 13.57
C PRO A 258 -6.09 -8.23 12.05
N ILE A 259 -4.92 -8.28 11.46
CA ILE A 259 -4.75 -8.69 10.07
C ILE A 259 -4.53 -10.20 9.98
N VAL A 260 -4.91 -10.76 8.83
CA VAL A 260 -4.71 -12.16 8.48
C VAL A 260 -3.87 -12.22 7.22
N LEU A 261 -2.79 -13.00 7.24
CA LEU A 261 -2.09 -13.45 6.04
C LEU A 261 -2.71 -14.75 5.57
N TRP A 262 -3.17 -14.78 4.33
CA TRP A 262 -3.94 -15.87 3.74
C TRP A 262 -3.31 -16.39 2.45
N ASP A 263 -3.29 -17.71 2.31
CA ASP A 263 -2.88 -18.41 1.10
C ASP A 263 -4.06 -18.48 0.13
N VAL A 264 -3.95 -17.77 -0.99
CA VAL A 264 -5.04 -17.66 -1.97
C VAL A 264 -5.28 -18.99 -2.68
N LEU A 265 -4.20 -19.73 -3.00
CA LEU A 265 -4.28 -20.98 -3.76
C LEU A 265 -4.80 -22.13 -2.90
N ASN A 266 -4.26 -22.27 -1.69
CA ASN A 266 -4.64 -23.36 -0.77
C ASN A 266 -5.84 -23.01 0.10
N GLN A 267 -6.36 -21.79 0.01
CA GLN A 267 -7.51 -21.30 0.78
C GLN A 267 -7.38 -21.54 2.29
N GLN A 268 -6.22 -21.18 2.83
CA GLN A 268 -5.93 -21.37 4.25
C GLN A 268 -5.25 -20.17 4.87
N LYS A 269 -5.49 -19.99 6.16
CA LYS A 269 -4.82 -18.98 6.98
C LYS A 269 -3.37 -19.40 7.22
N ILE A 270 -2.43 -18.50 6.94
CA ILE A 270 -1.00 -18.69 7.23
C ILE A 270 -0.68 -18.10 8.62
N ALA A 271 -1.03 -16.84 8.85
CA ALA A 271 -0.69 -16.13 10.08
C ALA A 271 -1.75 -15.09 10.48
N THR A 272 -1.67 -14.63 11.72
CA THR A 272 -2.48 -13.55 12.28
C THR A 272 -1.56 -12.60 13.03
N LEU A 273 -1.72 -11.30 12.81
CA LEU A 273 -0.99 -10.26 13.52
C LEU A 273 -1.98 -9.20 14.03
N TYR A 274 -1.90 -8.86 15.32
CA TYR A 274 -2.80 -7.90 15.91
C TYR A 274 -2.30 -6.47 15.69
N THR A 275 -2.73 -5.88 14.57
CA THR A 275 -2.47 -4.49 14.22
C THR A 275 -3.57 -4.00 13.27
N THR A 276 -3.73 -2.69 13.20
CA THR A 276 -4.63 -2.00 12.27
C THR A 276 -3.88 -1.37 11.10
N ALA A 277 -2.54 -1.36 11.14
CA ALA A 277 -1.71 -0.75 10.11
C ALA A 277 -1.77 -1.56 8.81
N PRO A 278 -1.79 -0.89 7.64
CA PRO A 278 -1.73 -1.58 6.36
C PRO A 278 -0.33 -2.17 6.14
N PRO A 279 -0.22 -3.41 5.62
CA PRO A 279 1.05 -3.96 5.20
C PRO A 279 1.55 -3.28 3.92
N VAL A 280 2.86 -3.25 3.71
CA VAL A 280 3.47 -2.86 2.44
C VAL A 280 4.38 -3.98 1.97
N TRP A 281 4.01 -4.65 0.88
CA TRP A 281 4.77 -5.73 0.28
C TRP A 281 6.14 -5.26 -0.22
N SER A 282 7.16 -6.09 -0.04
CA SER A 282 8.46 -5.90 -0.68
C SER A 282 8.31 -5.98 -2.22
N PRO A 283 9.21 -5.35 -2.99
CA PRO A 283 9.13 -5.38 -4.46
C PRO A 283 9.09 -6.80 -5.05
N ASP A 284 9.76 -7.76 -4.40
CA ASP A 284 9.77 -9.17 -4.81
C ASP A 284 8.57 -9.99 -4.31
N GLY A 285 7.70 -9.40 -3.49
CA GLY A 285 6.50 -10.03 -2.97
C GLY A 285 6.70 -11.16 -1.95
N ARG A 286 7.93 -11.36 -1.44
CA ARG A 286 8.25 -12.47 -0.52
C ARG A 286 7.98 -12.16 0.95
N GLN A 287 7.81 -10.89 1.29
CA GLN A 287 7.52 -10.42 2.63
C GLN A 287 6.82 -9.05 2.59
N PHE A 288 6.27 -8.62 3.71
CA PHE A 288 5.74 -7.27 3.85
C PHE A 288 6.20 -6.61 5.14
N ALA A 289 6.40 -5.30 5.08
CA ALA A 289 6.64 -4.47 6.23
C ALA A 289 5.31 -4.05 6.86
N ILE A 290 5.27 -4.02 8.19
CA ILE A 290 4.08 -3.59 8.92
C ILE A 290 4.42 -3.02 10.29
N ARG A 291 3.76 -1.93 10.65
CA ARG A 291 3.80 -1.41 12.02
C ARG A 291 2.91 -2.25 12.92
N ALA A 292 3.40 -2.62 14.10
CA ALA A 292 2.58 -3.19 15.16
C ALA A 292 3.11 -2.81 16.55
N ALA A 293 2.23 -2.83 17.55
CA ALA A 293 2.67 -2.88 18.94
C ALA A 293 3.10 -4.32 19.26
N PRO A 294 4.26 -4.55 19.90
CA PRO A 294 4.65 -5.91 20.31
C PRO A 294 3.68 -6.51 21.33
N VAL A 295 3.14 -5.67 22.22
CA VAL A 295 2.13 -6.03 23.22
C VAL A 295 0.99 -5.01 23.22
N LEU A 296 -0.22 -5.48 22.94
CA LEU A 296 -1.43 -4.67 22.98
C LEU A 296 -2.06 -4.77 24.38
N LYS A 297 -1.62 -3.86 25.25
CA LYS A 297 -2.07 -3.75 26.66
C LYS A 297 -3.55 -3.35 26.79
N ALA A 298 -4.15 -2.78 25.75
CA ALA A 298 -5.56 -2.39 25.73
C ALA A 298 -6.54 -3.58 25.79
N TYR A 299 -6.08 -4.80 25.51
CA TYR A 299 -6.88 -6.01 25.61
C TYR A 299 -6.73 -6.68 26.98
N THR A 300 -7.79 -7.35 27.44
CA THR A 300 -7.77 -8.17 28.66
C THR A 300 -8.16 -9.62 28.31
N PRO A 301 -7.22 -10.60 28.41
CA PRO A 301 -5.79 -10.40 28.69
C PRO A 301 -5.06 -9.67 27.54
N PRO A 302 -3.88 -9.06 27.83
CA PRO A 302 -3.05 -8.42 26.80
C PRO A 302 -2.75 -9.39 25.65
N VAL A 303 -2.69 -8.85 24.44
CA VAL A 303 -2.32 -9.64 23.27
C VAL A 303 -0.85 -9.40 22.97
N ILE A 304 -0.09 -10.48 22.79
CA ILE A 304 1.34 -10.42 22.53
C ILE A 304 1.54 -10.83 21.07
N ASN A 305 2.00 -9.90 20.24
CA ASN A 305 2.44 -10.19 18.88
C ASN A 305 3.84 -10.83 18.88
N VAL A 306 4.73 -10.37 19.75
CA VAL A 306 6.10 -10.89 19.91
C VAL A 306 6.48 -10.97 21.39
N ASP A 307 6.89 -12.15 21.83
CA ASP A 307 7.50 -12.37 23.15
C ASP A 307 8.98 -12.69 22.95
N ASP A 308 9.80 -11.64 22.94
CA ASP A 308 11.26 -11.73 22.80
C ASP A 308 11.98 -11.49 24.15
N GLY A 309 11.24 -11.38 25.26
CA GLY A 309 11.79 -11.14 26.59
C GLY A 309 12.30 -9.72 26.84
N VAL A 310 12.02 -8.76 25.94
CA VAL A 310 12.41 -7.36 26.12
C VAL A 310 11.30 -6.58 26.86
N PRO A 311 11.63 -5.64 27.77
CA PRO A 311 10.63 -4.85 28.50
C PRO A 311 9.98 -3.80 27.59
N TYR A 312 8.77 -4.09 27.11
CA TYR A 312 7.98 -3.17 26.29
C TYR A 312 7.32 -2.07 27.13
N GLU A 313 7.66 -0.82 26.84
CA GLU A 313 7.06 0.34 27.49
C GLU A 313 5.81 0.79 26.75
N ASN A 314 5.95 1.50 25.63
CA ASN A 314 4.87 2.07 24.81
C ASN A 314 5.32 2.19 23.35
N GLY A 315 4.40 2.54 22.44
CA GLY A 315 4.71 2.76 21.03
C GLY A 315 4.63 1.51 20.16
N ASN A 316 5.11 1.65 18.93
CA ASN A 316 5.13 0.60 17.93
C ASN A 316 6.56 0.31 17.46
N ASP A 317 6.69 -0.85 16.82
CA ASP A 317 7.85 -1.19 16.02
C ASP A 317 7.42 -1.56 14.60
N LEU A 318 8.39 -1.50 13.69
CA LEU A 318 8.31 -2.03 12.35
C LEU A 318 8.73 -3.50 12.36
N PHE A 319 7.88 -4.33 11.76
CA PHE A 319 8.10 -5.75 11.58
C PHE A 319 8.11 -6.13 10.10
N LEU A 320 8.77 -7.25 9.80
CA LEU A 320 8.63 -7.97 8.54
C LEU A 320 7.91 -9.28 8.77
N MET A 321 6.90 -9.58 7.96
CA MET A 321 6.30 -10.90 7.90
C MET A 321 6.55 -11.51 6.53
N ASN A 322 7.13 -12.72 6.49
CA ASN A 322 7.32 -13.43 5.24
C ASN A 322 6.06 -14.20 4.81
N VAL A 323 6.03 -14.70 3.58
CA VAL A 323 4.86 -15.47 3.06
C VAL A 323 4.60 -16.80 3.78
N GLN A 324 5.51 -17.27 4.65
CA GLN A 324 5.29 -18.42 5.53
C GLN A 324 4.73 -18.01 6.91
N GLY A 325 4.52 -16.72 7.17
CA GLY A 325 4.01 -16.22 8.44
C GLY A 325 5.07 -15.99 9.52
N ASN A 326 6.36 -16.13 9.19
CA ASN A 326 7.43 -15.83 10.14
C ASN A 326 7.54 -14.31 10.30
N LEU A 327 7.49 -13.84 11.55
CA LEU A 327 7.53 -12.43 11.92
C LEU A 327 8.91 -12.06 12.47
N TYR A 328 9.50 -10.99 11.95
CA TYR A 328 10.80 -10.47 12.35
C TYR A 328 10.69 -9.01 12.75
N ARG A 329 11.26 -8.66 13.89
CA ARG A 329 11.32 -7.27 14.36
C ARG A 329 12.50 -6.54 13.73
N LEU A 330 12.25 -5.37 13.15
CA LEU A 330 13.27 -4.49 12.56
C LEU A 330 13.68 -3.35 13.47
N THR A 331 12.71 -2.66 14.07
CA THR A 331 12.97 -1.53 14.98
C THR A 331 12.65 -1.91 16.43
N TYR A 332 13.23 -1.13 17.35
CA TYR A 332 13.13 -1.34 18.79
C TYR A 332 12.82 0.00 19.47
N PHE A 333 11.84 0.72 18.95
CA PHE A 333 11.42 1.97 19.57
C PHE A 333 10.51 1.72 20.77
N SER A 334 9.78 0.60 20.79
CA SER A 334 8.85 0.32 21.89
C SER A 334 9.48 0.00 23.25
N VAL A 335 10.81 -0.05 23.29
CA VAL A 335 11.61 -0.34 24.50
C VAL A 335 12.31 0.91 25.02
N ALA A 336 12.20 2.04 24.30
CA ALA A 336 12.83 3.29 24.68
C ALA A 336 12.04 3.96 25.82
N PRO A 337 12.67 4.19 26.99
CA PRO A 337 11.93 4.66 28.14
C PRO A 337 11.27 6.02 27.93
N GLY A 338 9.99 6.08 28.30
CA GLY A 338 9.20 7.32 28.23
C GLY A 338 8.83 7.80 26.82
N GLN A 339 9.10 7.05 25.75
CA GLN A 339 8.73 7.43 24.38
C GLN A 339 7.45 6.70 23.92
N GLU A 340 6.65 7.37 23.09
CA GLU A 340 5.54 6.73 22.35
C GLU A 340 5.77 6.97 20.85
N THR A 341 6.57 6.09 20.26
CA THR A 341 6.96 6.19 18.87
C THR A 341 5.93 5.55 17.95
N ILE A 342 5.78 6.17 16.78
CA ILE A 342 4.94 5.66 15.71
C ILE A 342 5.68 5.81 14.38
N GLU A 343 5.78 4.70 13.66
CA GLU A 343 6.22 4.67 12.27
C GLU A 343 5.04 4.87 11.32
N GLU A 344 5.18 5.76 10.34
CA GLU A 344 4.15 6.05 9.34
C GLU A 344 4.77 6.20 7.96
N GLY A 345 3.96 5.99 6.93
CA GLY A 345 4.33 6.27 5.54
C GLY A 345 5.57 5.52 5.06
N TYR A 346 5.71 4.23 5.41
CA TYR A 346 6.87 3.44 5.01
C TYR A 346 6.83 3.04 3.53
N THR A 347 8.00 3.03 2.88
CA THR A 347 8.20 2.63 1.48
C THR A 347 9.48 1.81 1.34
N TRP A 348 9.43 0.78 0.50
CA TRP A 348 10.60 -0.03 0.18
C TRP A 348 11.49 0.67 -0.83
N SER A 349 12.80 0.50 -0.68
CA SER A 349 13.74 0.85 -1.75
C SER A 349 13.51 -0.08 -2.96
N PRO A 350 13.83 0.36 -4.18
CA PRO A 350 13.68 -0.45 -5.40
C PRO A 350 14.29 -1.87 -5.32
N SER A 351 15.42 -2.02 -4.64
CA SER A 351 16.10 -3.30 -4.42
C SER A 351 15.46 -4.16 -3.32
N GLY A 352 14.57 -3.59 -2.51
CA GLY A 352 13.97 -4.23 -1.34
C GLY A 352 14.92 -4.38 -0.14
N GLN A 353 16.09 -3.76 -0.16
CA GLN A 353 17.07 -3.88 0.93
C GLN A 353 16.87 -2.86 2.06
N GLN A 354 16.16 -1.77 1.79
CA GLN A 354 15.95 -0.69 2.73
C GLN A 354 14.47 -0.29 2.80
N ILE A 355 14.06 0.25 3.95
CA ILE A 355 12.73 0.83 4.13
C ILE A 355 12.90 2.24 4.67
N ALA A 356 12.32 3.23 3.97
CA ALA A 356 12.25 4.60 4.43
C ALA A 356 10.88 4.85 5.04
N PHE A 357 10.83 5.61 6.13
CA PHE A 357 9.59 5.90 6.85
C PHE A 357 9.72 7.17 7.68
N TRP A 358 8.61 7.65 8.20
CA TRP A 358 8.59 8.73 9.17
C TRP A 358 8.42 8.17 10.58
N MET A 359 9.20 8.66 11.52
CA MET A 359 9.04 8.37 12.94
C MET A 359 8.54 9.60 13.68
N LEU A 360 7.48 9.44 14.45
CA LEU A 360 6.92 10.47 15.32
C LEU A 360 6.98 10.01 16.77
N ASP A 361 7.52 10.84 17.67
CA ASP A 361 7.47 10.64 19.12
C ASP A 361 6.31 11.44 19.71
N ARG A 362 5.16 10.79 19.91
CA ARG A 362 3.91 11.46 20.32
C ARG A 362 3.99 12.16 21.67
N LEU A 363 4.89 11.74 22.55
CA LEU A 363 4.98 12.31 23.90
C LEU A 363 5.82 13.60 23.92
N HIS A 364 6.83 13.70 23.07
CA HIS A 364 7.83 14.78 23.17
C HIS A 364 7.91 15.69 21.94
N SER A 365 7.35 15.30 20.79
CA SER A 365 7.56 16.05 19.56
C SER A 365 6.48 15.85 18.51
N GLN A 366 6.01 16.96 17.94
CA GLN A 366 5.15 16.93 16.76
C GLN A 366 5.94 16.97 15.45
N ALA A 367 7.28 16.97 15.50
CA ALA A 367 8.13 16.98 14.31
C ALA A 367 8.53 15.54 13.93
N PRO A 368 8.02 14.99 12.81
CA PRO A 368 8.43 13.68 12.35
C PRO A 368 9.89 13.71 11.88
N SER A 369 10.59 12.62 12.11
CA SER A 369 11.96 12.39 11.64
C SER A 369 11.93 11.40 10.48
N PRO A 370 12.57 11.70 9.33
CA PRO A 370 12.76 10.72 8.28
C PRO A 370 13.76 9.67 8.78
N MET A 371 13.45 8.40 8.54
CA MET A 371 14.28 7.28 8.94
C MET A 371 14.46 6.31 7.78
N VAL A 372 15.61 5.64 7.78
CA VAL A 372 15.89 4.52 6.87
C VAL A 372 16.41 3.36 7.68
N VAL A 373 15.83 2.17 7.49
CA VAL A 373 16.31 0.92 8.07
C VAL A 373 16.78 -0.02 6.98
N ASN A 374 17.95 -0.63 7.16
CA ASN A 374 18.43 -1.73 6.34
C ASN A 374 17.82 -3.04 6.85
N VAL A 375 17.28 -3.84 5.93
CA VAL A 375 16.50 -5.05 6.26
C VAL A 375 17.37 -6.19 6.77
N GLU A 376 18.57 -6.35 6.22
CA GLU A 376 19.46 -7.47 6.53
C GLU A 376 20.17 -7.27 7.88
N ASN A 377 20.85 -6.13 8.04
CA ASN A 377 21.67 -5.86 9.21
C ASN A 377 20.96 -5.02 10.29
N LYS A 378 19.71 -4.59 10.03
CA LYS A 378 18.89 -3.76 10.94
C LYS A 378 19.51 -2.41 11.30
N ALA A 379 20.53 -1.97 10.56
CA ALA A 379 21.12 -0.65 10.76
C ALA A 379 20.07 0.42 10.47
N LEU A 380 19.95 1.37 11.40
CA LEU A 380 18.92 2.40 11.39
C LEU A 380 19.58 3.78 11.34
N VAL A 381 19.22 4.58 10.35
CA VAL A 381 19.68 5.96 10.20
C VAL A 381 18.51 6.90 10.48
N ASN A 382 18.70 7.82 11.42
CA ASN A 382 17.77 8.89 11.76
C ASN A 382 18.23 10.20 11.14
N TYR A 383 17.43 10.78 10.25
CA TYR A 383 17.75 12.07 9.61
C TYR A 383 17.36 13.30 10.45
N CYS A 384 17.07 13.08 11.74
CA CYS A 384 16.66 14.06 12.72
C CYS A 384 15.29 14.70 12.41
N LYS A 385 14.77 15.41 13.41
CA LYS A 385 13.43 16.02 13.34
C LYS A 385 13.39 17.10 12.27
N THR A 386 12.27 17.14 11.55
CA THR A 386 11.97 18.19 10.56
C THR A 386 11.20 19.33 11.22
N GLU A 387 10.25 19.94 10.50
CA GLU A 387 9.39 20.99 11.03
C GLU A 387 8.27 20.39 11.89
N ASN A 388 7.78 21.14 12.88
CA ASN A 388 6.64 20.69 13.66
C ASN A 388 5.39 20.59 12.78
N LEU A 389 4.64 19.50 12.94
CA LEU A 389 3.32 19.38 12.34
C LEU A 389 2.34 20.41 12.93
N PRO A 390 1.26 20.75 12.20
CA PRO A 390 0.16 21.56 12.72
C PRO A 390 -0.43 20.96 13.99
N GLU A 391 -0.78 21.79 14.97
CA GLU A 391 -1.42 21.32 16.20
C GLU A 391 -2.87 20.86 15.94
N GLY A 392 -3.34 19.90 16.76
CA GLY A 392 -4.73 19.46 16.81
C GLY A 392 -5.02 18.12 16.12
N ILE A 393 -6.30 17.73 16.13
CA ILE A 393 -6.79 16.43 15.61
C ILE A 393 -6.49 16.20 14.12
N TYR A 394 -6.16 17.27 13.39
CA TYR A 394 -5.85 17.23 11.96
C TYR A 394 -4.42 16.75 11.67
N ALA A 395 -3.50 16.84 12.65
CA ALA A 395 -2.11 16.42 12.49
C ALA A 395 -2.00 14.93 12.11
N SER A 396 -2.85 14.08 12.70
CA SER A 396 -2.89 12.65 12.40
C SER A 396 -3.52 12.31 11.04
N LEU A 397 -4.33 13.21 10.49
CA LEU A 397 -4.98 13.01 9.18
C LEU A 397 -4.11 13.50 8.02
N ILE A 398 -3.21 14.43 8.28
CA ILE A 398 -2.36 15.08 7.27
C ILE A 398 -0.91 14.72 7.57
N PHE A 399 -0.68 13.41 7.70
CA PHE A 399 0.67 12.90 7.84
C PHE A 399 1.44 13.17 6.52
N PRO A 400 2.73 13.55 6.58
CA PRO A 400 3.55 13.70 5.40
C PRO A 400 3.40 12.50 4.44
N PRO A 401 3.33 12.73 3.12
CA PRO A 401 3.42 11.66 2.13
C PRO A 401 4.61 10.74 2.42
N SER A 402 4.45 9.46 2.09
CA SER A 402 5.54 8.49 2.17
C SER A 402 6.76 9.01 1.40
N PRO A 403 7.99 8.77 1.90
CA PRO A 403 9.18 9.09 1.15
C PRO A 403 9.19 8.44 -0.24
N VAL A 404 9.90 9.05 -1.18
CA VAL A 404 10.04 8.56 -2.55
C VAL A 404 11.50 8.25 -2.80
N TRP A 405 11.82 7.01 -3.14
CA TRP A 405 13.18 6.59 -3.44
C TRP A 405 13.64 7.08 -4.81
N SER A 406 14.91 7.47 -4.92
CA SER A 406 15.55 7.49 -6.23
C SER A 406 15.83 6.06 -6.71
N PRO A 407 15.82 5.80 -8.02
CA PRO A 407 16.04 4.45 -8.55
C PRO A 407 17.45 3.88 -8.28
N ASP A 408 18.44 4.74 -8.02
CA ASP A 408 19.80 4.35 -7.66
C ASP A 408 20.01 4.18 -6.14
N GLU A 409 18.96 4.39 -5.34
CA GLU A 409 18.97 4.30 -3.88
C GLU A 409 20.00 5.18 -3.17
N GLN A 410 20.55 6.19 -3.87
CA GLN A 410 21.47 7.15 -3.26
C GLN A 410 20.74 8.36 -2.69
N TYR A 411 19.50 8.57 -3.14
CA TYR A 411 18.68 9.69 -2.76
C TYR A 411 17.28 9.24 -2.32
N MET A 412 16.66 10.13 -1.57
CA MET A 412 15.26 10.04 -1.19
C MET A 412 14.64 11.42 -1.29
N VAL A 413 13.41 11.49 -1.72
CA VAL A 413 12.62 12.71 -1.73
C VAL A 413 11.58 12.62 -0.62
N ILE A 414 11.57 13.64 0.23
CA ILE A 414 10.63 13.76 1.32
C ILE A 414 9.80 15.02 1.15
N THR A 415 8.54 14.95 1.56
CA THR A 415 7.67 16.11 1.66
C THR A 415 7.56 16.48 3.13
N VAL A 416 8.06 17.65 3.52
CA VAL A 416 7.92 18.19 4.88
C VAL A 416 6.69 19.08 4.94
N LEU A 417 5.93 18.98 6.03
CA LEU A 417 4.78 19.82 6.32
C LEU A 417 5.11 20.70 7.52
N ASN A 418 4.80 21.99 7.44
CA ASN A 418 4.94 22.91 8.57
C ASN A 418 3.60 23.15 9.29
N GLN A 419 3.63 23.92 10.38
CA GLN A 419 2.46 24.26 11.19
C GLN A 419 1.35 25.00 10.41
N ASP A 420 1.72 25.65 9.30
CA ASP A 420 0.84 26.42 8.42
C ASP A 420 0.29 25.58 7.25
N PHE A 421 0.44 24.26 7.31
CA PHE A 421 0.11 23.30 6.25
C PHE A 421 0.85 23.54 4.92
N GLU A 422 1.92 24.33 4.94
CA GLU A 422 2.77 24.52 3.77
C GLU A 422 3.66 23.30 3.58
N ARG A 423 3.83 22.91 2.32
CA ARG A 423 4.63 21.75 1.95
C ARG A 423 5.95 22.18 1.35
N LYS A 424 7.03 21.54 1.75
CA LYS A 424 8.36 21.69 1.12
C LYS A 424 8.82 20.32 0.68
N VAL A 425 9.32 20.22 -0.54
CA VAL A 425 9.89 18.97 -1.05
C VAL A 425 11.40 19.07 -1.01
N LEU A 426 12.01 18.14 -0.29
CA LEU A 426 13.46 18.05 -0.14
C LEU A 426 13.97 16.81 -0.86
N LEU A 427 15.00 16.99 -1.68
CA LEU A 427 15.84 15.90 -2.16
C LEU A 427 16.94 15.67 -1.12
N VAL A 428 17.10 14.45 -0.63
CA VAL A 428 18.05 14.08 0.43
C VAL A 428 19.07 13.10 -0.14
N GLU A 429 20.35 13.41 -0.03
CA GLU A 429 21.45 12.47 -0.27
C GLU A 429 21.65 11.61 0.98
N LEU A 430 21.39 10.31 0.85
CA LEU A 430 21.29 9.43 2.01
C LEU A 430 22.62 9.31 2.74
N ALA A 431 23.72 9.13 2.01
CA ALA A 431 25.05 8.92 2.59
C ALA A 431 25.53 10.07 3.50
N SER A 432 25.16 11.32 3.18
CA SER A 432 25.69 12.50 3.86
C SER A 432 24.65 13.26 4.71
N GLY A 433 23.35 13.05 4.47
CA GLY A 433 22.28 13.86 5.05
C GLY A 433 22.16 15.26 4.41
N LYS A 434 22.91 15.57 3.35
CA LYS A 434 22.69 16.82 2.59
C LYS A 434 21.32 16.82 1.95
N ALA A 435 20.65 17.97 1.99
CA ALA A 435 19.31 18.13 1.44
C ALA A 435 19.21 19.39 0.59
N TRP A 436 18.43 19.32 -0.49
CA TRP A 436 18.11 20.45 -1.36
C TRP A 436 16.60 20.66 -1.40
N LYS A 437 16.15 21.89 -1.19
CA LYS A 437 14.75 22.25 -1.44
C LYS A 437 14.51 22.31 -2.94
N ILE A 438 13.66 21.43 -3.45
CA ILE A 438 13.39 21.30 -4.90
C ILE A 438 12.01 21.83 -5.31
N ALA A 439 11.07 21.93 -4.36
CA ALA A 439 9.76 22.52 -4.62
C ALA A 439 9.08 22.97 -3.31
N GLU A 440 8.03 23.80 -3.46
CA GLU A 440 7.18 24.32 -2.39
C GLU A 440 5.71 24.18 -2.79
N ASN A 441 4.83 24.07 -1.79
CA ASN A 441 3.38 23.91 -1.91
C ASN A 441 2.94 22.69 -2.72
N VAL A 442 3.77 21.66 -2.76
CA VAL A 442 3.53 20.42 -3.49
C VAL A 442 3.99 19.22 -2.67
N SER A 443 3.51 18.03 -3.05
CA SER A 443 3.92 16.74 -2.50
C SER A 443 4.59 15.90 -3.58
N ALA A 444 5.67 15.20 -3.24
CA ALA A 444 6.21 14.14 -4.08
C ALA A 444 5.33 12.88 -3.96
N ARG A 445 5.03 12.24 -5.09
CA ARG A 445 4.15 11.05 -5.18
C ARG A 445 4.85 9.81 -5.73
N GLY A 446 5.95 9.97 -6.45
CA GLY A 446 6.74 8.87 -6.99
C GLY A 446 7.86 9.36 -7.89
N TRP A 447 8.69 8.43 -8.35
CA TRP A 447 9.82 8.69 -9.25
C TRP A 447 9.66 7.87 -10.52
N MET A 448 9.56 8.55 -11.66
CA MET A 448 9.46 7.92 -12.96
C MET A 448 10.80 7.82 -13.68
N LEU A 449 10.97 6.76 -14.46
CA LEU A 449 12.10 6.49 -15.33
C LEU A 449 11.64 6.38 -16.79
N PRO A 450 12.50 6.76 -17.76
CA PRO A 450 12.25 6.41 -19.14
C PRO A 450 12.26 4.90 -19.29
N ALA A 451 11.44 4.38 -20.22
CA ALA A 451 11.48 2.96 -20.56
C ALA A 451 12.90 2.55 -20.94
N SER A 452 13.35 1.41 -20.43
CA SER A 452 14.64 0.85 -20.85
C SER A 452 14.51 0.42 -22.32
N PRO A 453 15.45 0.82 -23.19
CA PRO A 453 15.41 0.50 -24.62
C PRO A 453 15.52 -1.00 -24.91
#